data_AF-A0A926DTN6-F1
#
_entry.id   AF-A0A926DTN6-F1
#
_cell.length_a   1.000
_cell.length_b   1.000
_cell.length_c   1.000
_cell.angle_alpha   90.00
_cell.angle_beta   90.00
_cell.angle_gamma   90.00
#
_symmetry.space_group_name_H-M   'P 1'
#
loop_
_entity.id
_entity.type
_entity.pdbx_description
1 polymer ?
#
loop_
_entity_poly.entity_id
_entity_poly.type
_entity_poly.pdbx_seq_one_letter_code
_entity_poly.pdbx_strand_id
1 'polypeptide(L)' 'MLLIERDIKKSAFRQELNLASGTWTKLNKGEEVSISILLRICGYLNCDIGDICEAVRTDKG' A
#
# COMPACT_ATOMS: atom_id res chain seq x y z
N MET A 1 7.24 -7.24 -0.29
CA MET A 1 8.67 -7.47 0.02
C MET A 1 9.38 -6.18 0.42
N LEU A 2 9.10 -5.05 -0.25
CA LEU A 2 9.69 -3.72 -0.04
C LEU A 2 9.92 -3.27 1.41
N LEU A 3 8.96 -3.48 2.33
CA LEU A 3 9.15 -3.07 3.74
C LEU A 3 10.22 -3.89 4.46
N ILE A 4 10.33 -5.19 4.14
CA ILE A 4 11.31 -6.10 4.75
C ILE A 4 12.70 -5.77 4.23
N GLU A 5 12.83 -5.58 2.91
CA GLU A 5 14.10 -5.23 2.26
C GLU A 5 14.70 -3.92 2.77
N ARG A 6 13.84 -3.01 3.25
CA ARG A 6 14.23 -1.70 3.76
C ARG A 6 14.19 -1.58 5.30
N ASP A 7 13.97 -2.69 6.00
CA ASP A 7 13.84 -2.76 7.46
C ASP A 7 12.82 -1.76 8.05
N ILE A 8 11.72 -1.52 7.32
CA ILE A 8 10.67 -0.59 7.72
C ILE A 8 9.61 -1.34 8.52
N LYS A 9 9.42 -0.92 9.79
CA LYS A 9 8.35 -1.45 10.65
C LYS A 9 6.99 -0.99 10.15
N LYS A 10 6.00 -1.90 10.17
CA LYS A 10 4.60 -1.61 9.78
C LYS A 10 3.99 -0.44 10.55
N SER A 11 4.31 -0.30 11.85
CA SER A 11 3.84 0.81 12.68
C SER A 11 4.41 2.15 12.24
N ALA A 12 5.71 2.22 11.96
CA ALA A 12 6.38 3.40 11.44
C ALA A 12 5.82 3.79 10.08
N PHE A 13 5.71 2.84 9.15
CA PHE A 13 5.09 3.04 7.84
C PHE A 13 3.69 3.66 7.94
N ARG A 14 2.83 3.12 8.82
CA ARG A 14 1.48 3.65 9.03
C ARG A 14 1.50 5.09 9.57
N GLN A 15 2.38 5.37 10.52
CA GLN A 15 2.49 6.66 11.19
C GLN A 15 3.03 7.73 10.24
N GLU A 16 4.11 7.43 9.52
CA GLU A 16 4.77 8.35 8.58
C GLU A 16 3.87 8.67 7.38
N LEU A 17 3.07 7.71 6.93
CA LEU A 17 2.03 7.92 5.93
C LEU A 17 0.72 8.44 6.52
N ASN A 18 0.64 8.77 7.81
CA ASN A 18 -0.57 9.27 8.48
C ASN A 18 -1.86 8.53 8.04
N LEU A 19 -1.80 7.19 8.05
CA LEU A 19 -2.92 6.37 7.58
C LEU A 19 -3.96 6.20 8.68
N ALA A 20 -5.20 6.57 8.35
CA ALA A 20 -6.36 6.28 9.18
C ALA A 20 -6.51 4.76 9.41
N SER A 21 -7.12 4.40 10.53
CA SER A 21 -7.35 2.99 10.91
C SER A 21 -8.10 2.21 9.85
N GLY A 22 -9.14 2.80 9.26
CA GLY A 22 -9.91 2.18 8.17
C GLY A 22 -9.05 1.86 6.96
N THR A 23 -8.28 2.83 6.46
CA THR A 23 -7.36 2.63 5.32
C THR A 23 -6.31 1.57 5.62
N TRP A 24 -5.75 1.58 6.83
CA TRP A 24 -4.77 0.58 7.26
C TRP A 24 -5.35 -0.84 7.28
N THR A 25 -6.58 -0.99 7.76
CA THR A 25 -7.28 -2.29 7.74
C THR A 25 -7.50 -2.78 6.33
N LYS A 26 -7.96 -1.90 5.41
CA LYS A 26 -8.15 -2.25 3.99
C LYS A 26 -6.85 -2.73 3.34
N LEU A 27 -5.75 -1.99 3.53
CA LEU A 27 -4.43 -2.37 3.02
C LEU A 27 -3.98 -3.75 3.52
N ASN A 28 -4.16 -4.06 4.81
CA ASN A 28 -3.78 -5.37 5.35
C ASN A 28 -4.66 -6.52 4.86
N LYS A 29 -5.88 -6.24 4.39
CA LYS A 29 -6.80 -7.22 3.82
C LYS A 29 -6.68 -7.35 2.30
N GLY A 30 -5.84 -6.53 1.66
CA GLY A 30 -5.76 -6.47 0.19
C GLY A 30 -7.02 -5.88 -0.45
N GLU A 31 -7.79 -5.08 0.29
CA GLU A 31 -8.99 -4.40 -0.22
C GLU A 31 -8.61 -3.09 -0.94
N GLU A 32 -9.52 -2.61 -1.79
CA GLU A 32 -9.33 -1.38 -2.55
C GLU A 32 -9.14 -0.14 -1.66
N VAL A 33 -8.18 0.69 -2.05
CA VAL A 33 -7.91 2.01 -1.47
C VAL A 33 -7.89 3.07 -2.56
N SER A 34 -7.99 4.34 -2.18
CA SER A 34 -7.92 5.42 -3.16
C SER A 34 -6.53 5.52 -3.80
N ILE A 35 -6.48 5.94 -5.07
CA ILE A 35 -5.23 6.23 -5.79
C ILE A 35 -4.34 7.22 -5.02
N SER A 36 -4.93 8.20 -4.33
CA SER A 36 -4.17 9.13 -3.49
C SER A 36 -3.37 8.46 -2.37
N ILE A 37 -3.86 7.35 -1.81
CA ILE A 37 -3.11 6.57 -0.82
C ILE A 37 -1.96 5.83 -1.49
N LEU A 38 -2.21 5.23 -2.67
CA LEU A 38 -1.17 4.54 -3.44
C LEU A 38 -0.03 5.50 -3.81
N LEU A 39 -0.34 6.70 -4.31
CA LEU A 39 0.68 7.70 -4.64
C LEU A 39 1.53 8.12 -3.43
N ARG A 40 0.92 8.22 -2.24
CA ARG A 40 1.67 8.51 -1.00
C ARG A 40 2.60 7.36 -0.62
N ILE A 41 2.14 6.13 -0.78
CA ILE A 41 2.97 4.93 -0.57
C ILE A 41 4.13 4.91 -1.56
N CYS A 42 3.86 5.18 -2.85
CA CYS A 42 4.89 5.28 -3.89
C CYS A 42 5.94 6.34 -3.55
N GLY A 43 5.52 7.53 -3.12
CA GLY A 43 6.44 8.59 -2.71
C GLY A 43 7.28 8.20 -1.49
N TYR A 44 6.69 7.54 -0.51
CA TYR A 44 7.39 7.07 0.69
C TYR A 44 8.39 5.95 0.38
N LEU A 45 8.00 5.02 -0.48
CA LEU A 45 8.82 3.88 -0.88
C LEU A 45 9.71 4.21 -2.09
N ASN A 46 9.68 5.43 -2.63
CA ASN A 46 10.38 5.79 -3.87
C ASN A 46 10.26 4.70 -4.95
N CYS A 47 9.02 4.29 -5.25
CA CYS A 47 8.69 3.23 -6.20
C CYS A 47 7.55 3.66 -7.12
N ASP A 48 7.29 2.91 -8.18
CA ASP A 48 6.14 3.13 -9.05
C ASP A 48 4.91 2.36 -8.53
N ILE A 49 3.73 2.71 -9.02
CA ILE A 49 2.46 2.07 -8.64
C ILE A 49 2.42 0.59 -9.04
N GLY A 50 3.08 0.22 -10.14
CA GLY A 50 3.21 -1.17 -10.60
C GLY A 50 4.05 -2.05 -9.66
N ASP A 51 4.88 -1.46 -8.80
CA ASP A 51 5.68 -2.20 -7.81
C ASP A 51 4.86 -2.65 -6.59
N ILE A 52 3.70 -2.00 -6.36
CA ILE A 52 2.88 -2.19 -5.15
C ILE A 52 1.44 -2.61 -5.44
N CYS A 53 1.01 -2.57 -6.70
CA CYS A 53 -0.35 -2.87 -7.12
C CYS A 53 -0.35 -3.65 -8.44
N GLU A 54 -1.29 -4.57 -8.56
CA GLU A 54 -1.53 -5.34 -9.78
C GLU A 54 -3.01 -5.28 -10.13
N ALA A 55 -3.32 -5.27 -11.44
CA ALA A 55 -4.70 -5.37 -11.90
C ALA A 55 -5.24 -6.79 -11.64
N VAL A 56 -6.27 -6.88 -10.81
CA VAL A 56 -6.96 -8.15 -10.58
C VAL A 56 -7.90 -8.41 -11.76
N ARG A 57 -7.62 -9.46 -12.54
CA ARG A 57 -8.57 -9.96 -13.55
C ARG A 57 -9.61 -10.78 -12.81
N THR A 58 -10.86 -10.33 -12.85
CA THR A 58 -11.98 -11.16 -12.41
C THR A 58 -12.45 -11.95 -13.61
N ASP A 59 -12.10 -13.23 -13.65
CA ASP A 59 -12.57 -14.16 -14.66
C ASP A 59 -14.06 -14.42 -14.41
N LYS A 60 -14.92 -13.48 -14.82
CA LYS A 60 -16.33 -13.73 -15.00
C LYS A 60 -16.52 -14.31 -16.39
N GLY A 61 -16.18 -15.59 -16.53
CA GLY A 61 -16.76 -16.47 -17.54
C GLY A 61 -18.14 -16.92 -17.11
#